data_AF-A0A091LAR5-F1
#
_entry.id   AF-A0A091LAR5-F1
#
_cell.length_a   1.000
_cell.length_b   1.000
_cell.length_c   1.000
_cell.angle_alpha   90.00
_cell.angle_beta   90.00
_cell.angle_gamma   90.00
#
_symmetry.space_group_name_H-M   'P 1'
#
loop_
_entity.id
_entity.type
_entity.pdbx_description
1 polymer ?
#
loop_
_entity_poly.entity_id
_entity_poly.type
_entity_poly.pdbx_seq_one_letter_code
_entity_poly.pdbx_strand_id
1 'polypeptide(L)'
;VLFLAYFALQVIYARRKYKISPPETTGHPEFERIFRAQVNCSEYFPIFISLLWVAGIFFHQAPLCPAGVAAVCGLLYLYTRFKYFQGYTVAAQGRL
;
A
#
# COMPACT_ATOMS: atom_id res chain seq x y z
N VAL A 1 4.11 -1.72 -9.01
CA VAL A 1 2.83 -1.99 -9.71
C VAL A 1 2.08 -3.16 -9.10
N LEU A 2 2.69 -4.36 -8.99
CA LEU A 2 2.04 -5.56 -8.42
C LEU A 2 1.41 -5.33 -7.03
N PHE A 3 2.09 -4.55 -6.18
CA PHE A 3 1.60 -4.17 -4.86
C PHE A 3 0.24 -3.45 -4.88
N LEU A 4 0.09 -2.43 -5.73
CA LEU A 4 -1.18 -1.72 -5.88
C LEU A 4 -2.25 -2.59 -6.55
N ALA A 5 -1.86 -3.43 -7.52
CA ALA A 5 -2.76 -4.36 -8.18
C ALA A 5 -3.37 -5.36 -7.19
N TYR A 6 -2.57 -5.88 -6.25
CA TYR A 6 -3.07 -6.75 -5.18
C TYR A 6 -4.15 -6.04 -4.33
N PHE A 7 -3.93 -4.81 -3.88
CA PHE A 7 -4.94 -4.07 -3.12
C PHE A 7 -6.20 -3.75 -3.91
N ALA A 8 -6.05 -3.40 -5.20
CA ALA A 8 -7.20 -3.21 -6.08
C ALA A 8 -8.04 -4.48 -6.21
N LEU A 9 -7.40 -5.65 -6.35
CA LEU A 9 -8.09 -6.95 -6.38
C LEU A 9 -8.82 -7.25 -5.07
N GLN A 10 -8.25 -6.90 -3.92
CA GLN A 10 -8.91 -7.04 -2.62
C GLN A 10 -10.17 -6.17 -2.53
N VAL A 11 -10.13 -4.93 -3.04
CA VAL A 11 -11.32 -4.07 -3.12
C VAL A 11 -12.38 -4.69 -4.05
N ILE A 12 -11.98 -5.21 -5.21
CA ILE A 12 -12.90 -5.88 -6.15
C ILE A 12 -13.57 -7.09 -5.49
N TYR A 13 -12.79 -7.90 -4.75
CA TYR A 13 -13.33 -9.02 -3.98
C TYR A 13 -14.30 -8.56 -2.91
N ALA A 14 -13.95 -7.52 -2.15
CA ALA A 14 -14.82 -6.95 -1.13
C ALA A 14 -16.13 -6.40 -1.73
N ARG A 15 -16.09 -5.71 -2.89
CA ARG A 15 -17.30 -5.27 -3.60
C ARG A 15 -18.24 -6.43 -3.90
N ARG A 16 -17.71 -7.56 -4.36
CA ARG A 16 -18.50 -8.78 -4.62
C ARG A 16 -19.06 -9.37 -3.33
N LYS A 17 -18.23 -9.49 -2.28
CA LYS A 17 -18.61 -10.07 -0.98
C LYS A 17 -19.73 -9.28 -0.29
N TYR A 18 -19.63 -7.95 -0.26
CA TYR A 18 -20.58 -7.07 0.41
C TYR A 18 -21.63 -6.45 -0.54
N LYS A 19 -21.65 -6.90 -1.81
CA LYS A 19 -22.60 -6.45 -2.85
C LYS A 19 -22.62 -4.92 -3.05
N ILE A 20 -21.45 -4.29 -2.99
CA ILE A 20 -21.30 -2.84 -3.20
C ILE A 20 -20.96 -2.55 -4.67
N SER A 21 -21.99 -2.25 -5.45
CA SER A 21 -21.86 -1.89 -6.87
C SER A 21 -21.21 -0.51 -7.03
N PRO A 22 -20.29 -0.33 -8.00
CA PRO A 22 -19.90 1.01 -8.43
C PRO A 22 -21.12 1.84 -8.85
N PRO A 23 -21.15 3.17 -8.64
CA PRO A 23 -20.05 4.02 -8.15
C PRO A 23 -19.89 4.06 -6.63
N GLU A 24 -20.69 3.31 -5.88
CA GLU A 24 -20.72 3.42 -4.42
C GLU A 24 -19.36 3.11 -3.77
N THR A 25 -19.01 3.92 -2.79
CA THR A 25 -17.79 3.79 -1.98
C THR A 25 -18.09 3.71 -0.48
N THR A 26 -19.37 3.64 -0.13
CA THR A 26 -19.88 3.46 1.24
C THR A 26 -20.76 2.23 1.32
N GLY A 27 -20.98 1.69 2.52
CA GLY A 27 -21.83 0.52 2.75
C GLY A 27 -21.37 -0.30 3.94
N HIS A 28 -20.91 -1.54 3.68
CA HIS A 28 -20.48 -2.41 4.78
C HIS A 28 -19.19 -1.88 5.44
N PRO A 29 -19.11 -1.79 6.79
CA PRO A 29 -17.93 -1.22 7.46
C PRO A 29 -16.61 -1.90 7.11
N GLU A 30 -16.61 -3.22 6.87
CA GLU A 30 -15.41 -3.94 6.41
C GLU A 30 -15.01 -3.56 4.98
N PHE A 31 -15.98 -3.36 4.08
CA PHE A 31 -15.71 -2.87 2.73
C PHE A 31 -15.07 -1.49 2.78
N GLU A 32 -15.63 -0.58 3.58
CA GLU A 32 -15.11 0.78 3.70
C GLU A 32 -13.67 0.79 4.21
N ARG A 33 -13.33 -0.06 5.19
CA ARG A 33 -11.95 -0.20 5.67
C ARG A 33 -10.99 -0.69 4.57
N ILE A 34 -11.36 -1.74 3.84
CA ILE A 34 -10.56 -2.27 2.72
C ILE A 34 -10.37 -1.21 1.64
N PHE A 35 -11.44 -0.50 1.28
CA PHE A 35 -11.42 0.57 0.30
C PHE A 35 -10.52 1.73 0.75
N ARG A 36 -10.68 2.22 1.99
CA ARG A 36 -9.86 3.29 2.56
C ARG A 36 -8.38 2.89 2.69
N ALA A 37 -8.09 1.64 3.05
CA ALA A 37 -6.74 1.13 3.11
C ALA A 37 -6.07 1.15 1.71
N GLN A 38 -6.79 0.74 0.67
CA GLN A 38 -6.30 0.78 -0.71
C GLN A 38 -6.09 2.21 -1.20
N VAL A 39 -7.05 3.11 -0.99
CA VAL A 39 -6.95 4.52 -1.37
C VAL A 39 -5.76 5.19 -0.71
N ASN A 40 -5.58 5.01 0.60
CA ASN A 40 -4.42 5.56 1.31
C ASN A 40 -3.10 5.04 0.74
N CYS A 41 -2.99 3.73 0.47
CA CYS A 41 -1.79 3.19 -0.14
C CYS A 41 -1.52 3.79 -1.53
N SER A 42 -2.57 4.04 -2.32
CA SER A 42 -2.45 4.70 -3.63
C SER A 42 -2.02 6.17 -3.53
N GLU A 43 -2.55 6.93 -2.58
CA GLU A 43 -2.19 8.35 -2.37
C GLU A 43 -0.71 8.53 -2.03
N TYR A 44 -0.15 7.64 -1.20
CA TYR A 44 1.25 7.71 -0.80
C TYR A 44 2.21 7.07 -1.81
N PHE A 45 1.73 6.28 -2.76
CA PHE A 45 2.60 5.56 -3.70
C PHE A 45 3.43 6.48 -4.61
N PRO A 46 2.89 7.58 -5.19
CA PRO A 46 3.69 8.54 -5.94
C PRO A 46 4.79 9.17 -5.10
N ILE A 47 4.50 9.56 -3.85
CA ILE A 47 5.48 10.15 -2.92
C ILE A 47 6.60 9.15 -2.66
N PHE A 48 6.25 7.90 -2.37
CA PHE A 48 7.20 6.81 -2.17
C PHE A 48 8.12 6.62 -3.38
N ILE A 49 7.56 6.53 -4.59
CA ILE A 49 8.34 6.32 -5.81
C ILE A 49 9.28 7.50 -6.07
N SER A 50 8.81 8.74 -5.93
CA SER A 50 9.64 9.93 -6.11
C SER A 50 10.83 9.95 -5.13
N LEU A 51 10.58 9.70 -3.84
CA LEU A 51 11.64 9.66 -2.83
C LEU A 51 12.60 8.49 -3.06
N LEU A 52 12.10 7.31 -3.43
CA LEU A 52 12.92 6.14 -3.73
C LEU A 52 13.86 6.40 -4.91
N TRP A 53 13.37 7.03 -5.99
CA TRP A 53 14.18 7.38 -7.15
C TRP A 53 15.25 8.41 -6.82
N VAL A 54 14.90 9.50 -6.14
CA VAL A 54 15.86 10.52 -5.71
C VAL A 54 16.91 9.91 -4.78
N ALA A 55 16.50 9.10 -3.81
CA ALA A 55 17.42 8.39 -2.92
C ALA A 55 18.33 7.42 -3.69
N GLY A 56 17.76 6.67 -4.65
CA GLY A 56 18.50 5.70 -5.45
C GLY A 56 19.55 6.33 -6.36
N ILE A 57 19.28 7.50 -6.94
CA ILE A 57 20.21 8.20 -7.83
C ILE A 57 21.27 8.95 -7.04
N PHE A 58 20.88 9.72 -6.02
CA PHE A 58 21.78 10.70 -5.39
C PHE A 58 22.48 10.20 -4.12
N PHE A 59 21.98 9.16 -3.45
CA PHE A 59 22.53 8.67 -2.19
C PHE A 59 23.24 7.30 -2.30
N HIS A 60 23.48 6.80 -3.52
CA HIS A 60 24.14 5.51 -3.74
C HIS A 60 25.68 5.64 -3.66
N GLN A 61 26.20 5.75 -2.44
CA GLN A 61 27.64 5.62 -2.12
C GLN A 61 27.85 4.70 -0.89
N ALA A 62 27.24 3.52 -0.89
CA ALA A 62 27.46 2.53 0.17
C ALA A 62 28.14 1.28 -0.42
N PRO A 63 29.46 1.11 -0.25
CA PRO A 63 30.20 -0.04 -0.77
C PRO A 63 29.79 -1.39 -0.15
N LEU A 64 28.97 -1.38 0.91
CA LEU A 64 28.63 -2.56 1.72
C LEU A 64 27.33 -3.26 1.31
N CYS A 65 26.47 -2.66 0.46
CA CYS A 65 25.17 -3.22 0.09
C CYS A 65 25.02 -3.33 -1.44
N PRO A 66 25.04 -4.55 -2.03
CA PRO A 66 24.87 -4.72 -3.47
C PRO A 66 23.51 -4.26 -4.01
N ALA A 67 22.49 -4.14 -3.14
CA ALA A 67 21.18 -3.60 -3.49
C ALA A 67 21.07 -2.07 -3.27
N GLY A 68 22.00 -1.43 -2.55
CA GLY A 68 21.90 -0.03 -2.14
C GLY A 68 20.91 0.23 -1.00
N VAL A 69 21.21 1.25 -0.18
CA VAL A 69 20.38 1.64 0.98
C VAL A 69 18.95 1.99 0.58
N ALA A 70 18.77 2.69 -0.55
CA ALA A 70 17.45 3.07 -1.06
C ALA A 70 16.56 1.85 -1.33
N ALA A 71 17.09 0.78 -1.92
CA ALA A 71 16.32 -0.43 -2.21
C ALA A 71 15.87 -1.15 -0.94
N VAL A 72 16.75 -1.25 0.08
CA VAL A 72 16.42 -1.85 1.38
C VAL A 72 15.31 -1.06 2.07
N CYS A 73 15.43 0.27 2.12
CA CYS A 73 14.38 1.15 2.64
C CYS A 73 13.07 1.00 1.85
N GLY A 74 13.16 0.82 0.53
CA GLY A 74 12.01 0.57 -0.34
C GLY A 74 11.29 -0.74 -0.02
N LEU A 75 12.02 -1.82 0.21
CA LEU A 75 11.44 -3.11 0.61
C LEU A 75 10.80 -3.03 2.00
N LEU A 76 11.45 -2.37 2.95
CA LEU A 76 10.89 -2.12 4.28
C LEU A 76 9.58 -1.34 4.20
N TYR A 77 9.53 -0.29 3.37
CA TYR A 77 8.30 0.48 3.14
C TYR A 77 7.17 -0.38 2.55
N LEU A 78 7.47 -1.22 1.56
CA LEU A 78 6.45 -2.10 0.96
C LEU A 78 5.93 -3.12 1.98
N TYR A 79 6.82 -3.68 2.80
CA TYR A 79 6.44 -4.59 3.87
C TYR A 79 5.54 -3.93 4.93
N THR A 80 5.91 -2.74 5.42
CA THR A 80 5.10 -2.01 6.40
C THR A 80 3.75 -1.62 5.81
N ARG A 81 3.69 -1.22 4.53
CA ARG A 81 2.42 -0.94 3.84
C ARG A 81 1.55 -2.18 3.65
N PHE A 82 2.15 -3.34 3.43
CA PHE A 82 1.43 -4.61 3.39
C PHE A 82 0.78 -4.91 4.75
N LYS A 83 1.54 -4.78 5.84
CA LYS A 83 1.05 -4.96 7.21
C LYS A 83 -0.03 -3.94 7.59
N TYR A 84 0.16 -2.67 7.23
CA TYR A 84 -0.83 -1.61 7.38
C TYR A 84 -2.16 -2.01 6.73
N PHE A 85 -2.11 -2.46 5.48
CA PHE A 85 -3.32 -2.87 4.75
C PHE A 85 -4.02 -4.03 5.45
N GLN A 86 -3.29 -5.12 5.75
CA GLN A 86 -3.84 -6.30 6.43
C GLN A 86 -4.45 -5.97 7.80
N GLY A 87 -3.78 -5.11 8.57
CA GLY A 87 -4.27 -4.71 9.88
C GLY A 87 -5.52 -3.83 9.79
N TYR A 88 -5.55 -2.91 8.82
CA TYR A 88 -6.69 -2.03 8.61
C TYR A 88 -7.94 -2.79 8.12
N THR A 89 -7.80 -3.84 7.32
CA THR A 89 -8.96 -4.65 6.90
C THR A 89 -9.66 -5.29 8.11
N VAL A 90 -8.90 -5.73 9.12
CA VAL A 90 -9.44 -6.32 10.35
C VAL A 90 -10.10 -5.24 11.21
N ALA A 91 -9.34 -4.22 11.60
CA ALA A 91 -9.81 -3.16 12.49
C ALA A 91 -9.13 -1.83 12.19
N ALA A 92 -9.84 -0.71 12.39
CA ALA A 92 -9.28 0.62 12.21
C ALA A 92 -8.04 0.86 13.09
N GLN A 93 -8.01 0.32 14.31
CA GLN A 93 -6.86 0.40 15.21
C GLN A 93 -5.69 -0.50 14.77
N GLY A 94 -5.97 -1.59 14.05
CA GLY A 94 -4.96 -2.53 13.56
C GLY A 94 -4.07 -1.97 12.45
N ARG A 95 -4.34 -0.75 11.96
CA ARG A 95 -3.52 -0.07 10.95
C ARG A 95 -2.20 0.49 11.52
N LEU A 96 -2.10 0.64 12.85
CA LEU A 96 -0.91 1.09 13.57
C LEU A 96 0.04 -0.08 13.82
#